data_AF-A0A7J8S2W9-F1
#
_entry.id   AF-A0A7J8S2W9-F1
#
_cell.length_a   1.000
_cell.length_b   1.000
_cell.length_c   1.000
_cell.angle_alpha   90.00
_cell.angle_beta   90.00
_cell.angle_gamma   90.00
#
_symmetry.space_group_name_H-M   'P 1'
#
loop_
_entity.id
_entity.type
_entity.pdbx_description
1 polymer ?
#
loop_
_entity_poly.entity_id
_entity_poly.type
_entity_poly.pdbx_seq_one_letter_code
_entity_poly.pdbx_strand_id
1 'polypeptide(L)'
;SNGEQSDLWTPLADQGWRPCLESVNTPSALPQNSEGYLQVFLDGGLNQQRMGICDAVAVAKILNATLVIPYLEVNPVWQDSSSFMDIYDVDHFINVLKDDVSIVKELPDEFSWSTREYYATAIRATRIKRAPVHASANWYLENVLPVLQSYGIAAISPFSHRLSFDNLPSEIQQLRCKVNFKALVFVPHIRALGDAIVHRLRYPPGETEALSSDYLRVTTDQNDKQRPQKFVVLHLRFDKDMAAHSACDFGGGKAEKLALAKYRQTIWGGRVLNSQFTDEELRSQGRCPLTPEEIGLLLAALGFDNSTRLYLASHRVYGGEARISTLRELFPLMENKKSLASSEERARIKGKASLLAAVDYYVGMHSDIFVSASPGNMHNALVGHRTFENMKTIRPNMALLGQLFLNKNITWLEFRQAVAE
;
A
#
# COMPACT_ATOMS: atom_id res chain seq x y z
N SER A 1 5.88 19.89 35.96
CA SER A 1 4.57 19.31 36.27
C SER A 1 4.23 18.29 35.19
N ASN A 2 3.89 17.07 35.59
CA ASN A 2 3.54 15.95 34.72
C ASN A 2 2.10 16.09 34.21
N GLY A 3 1.86 17.02 33.28
CA GLY A 3 0.55 17.22 32.67
C GLY A 3 0.55 16.67 31.24
N GLU A 4 -0.25 15.63 31.02
CA GLU A 4 -0.69 15.08 29.73
C GLU A 4 0.37 14.35 28.88
N GLN A 5 0.87 13.22 29.38
CA GLN A 5 1.24 12.15 28.46
C GLN A 5 -0.06 11.43 28.06
N SER A 6 -0.63 11.78 26.90
CA SER A 6 -1.76 11.02 26.35
C SER A 6 -1.34 9.54 26.29
N ASP A 7 -2.13 8.61 26.84
CA ASP A 7 -1.79 7.20 26.76
C ASP A 7 -1.67 6.81 25.27
N LEU A 8 -0.46 6.46 24.86
CA LEU A 8 -0.04 6.11 23.51
C LEU A 8 -0.95 5.05 22.88
N TRP A 9 -1.55 4.20 23.70
CA TRP A 9 -2.42 3.11 23.27
C TRP A 9 -3.91 3.41 23.39
N THR A 10 -4.28 4.63 23.79
CA THR A 10 -5.66 5.11 23.79
C THR A 10 -6.18 5.17 22.35
N PRO A 11 -7.42 4.70 22.11
CA PRO A 11 -8.10 4.89 20.84
C PRO A 11 -8.12 6.36 20.42
N LEU A 12 -8.27 6.60 19.11
CA LEU A 12 -8.48 7.95 18.61
C LEU A 12 -9.77 8.52 19.21
N ALA A 13 -9.75 9.80 19.57
CA ALA A 13 -10.98 10.53 19.83
C ALA A 13 -11.88 10.46 18.59
N ASP A 14 -13.19 10.38 18.79
CA ASP A 14 -14.14 10.43 17.68
C ASP A 14 -13.99 11.76 16.94
N GLN A 15 -13.58 11.69 15.68
CA GLN A 15 -13.40 12.85 14.82
C GLN A 15 -14.65 13.12 13.94
N GLY A 16 -15.73 12.36 14.13
CA GLY A 16 -16.96 12.49 13.34
C GLY A 16 -16.87 11.94 11.92
N TRP A 17 -15.77 11.26 11.57
CA TRP A 17 -15.64 10.58 10.28
C TRP A 17 -16.65 9.44 10.18
N ARG A 18 -17.27 9.32 9.01
CA ARG A 18 -18.21 8.23 8.72
C ARG A 18 -17.70 7.41 7.53
N PRO A 19 -17.94 6.10 7.51
CA PRO A 19 -17.72 5.30 6.33
C PRO A 19 -18.42 5.93 5.13
N CYS A 20 -17.68 6.09 4.03
CA CYS A 20 -18.18 6.51 2.71
C CYS A 20 -19.26 5.60 2.09
N LEU A 21 -19.66 4.54 2.79
CA LEU A 21 -20.69 3.59 2.38
C LEU A 21 -21.92 3.86 3.23
N GLU A 22 -22.76 4.79 2.79
CA GLU A 22 -24.10 4.93 3.36
C GLU A 22 -25.05 3.91 2.72
N SER A 23 -26.09 3.52 3.46
CA SER A 23 -27.17 2.65 2.97
C SER A 23 -27.99 3.41 1.93
N VAL A 24 -27.50 3.48 0.70
CA VAL A 24 -28.31 3.94 -0.43
C VAL A 24 -29.28 2.80 -0.77
N ASN A 25 -30.50 2.90 -0.23
CA ASN A 25 -31.62 1.98 -0.48
C ASN A 25 -32.24 2.16 -1.88
N THR A 26 -31.44 2.51 -2.88
CA THR A 26 -31.90 2.60 -4.27
C THR A 26 -30.99 1.73 -5.13
N PRO A 27 -31.37 0.48 -5.38
CA PRO A 27 -30.76 -0.29 -6.45
C PRO A 27 -31.06 0.45 -7.75
N SER A 28 -30.07 1.13 -8.32
CA SER A 28 -30.13 1.44 -9.75
C SER A 28 -29.90 0.12 -10.46
N ALA A 29 -30.95 -0.44 -11.06
CA ALA A 29 -30.78 -1.64 -11.87
C ALA A 29 -29.72 -1.35 -12.93
N LEU A 30 -28.76 -2.27 -13.08
CA LEU A 30 -27.78 -2.18 -14.16
C LEU A 30 -28.52 -2.00 -15.49
N PRO A 31 -28.05 -1.11 -16.39
CA PRO A 31 -28.62 -0.99 -17.72
C PRO A 31 -28.66 -2.36 -18.41
N GLN A 32 -29.75 -2.67 -19.11
CA GLN A 32 -29.94 -3.97 -19.76
C GLN A 32 -28.86 -4.28 -20.81
N ASN A 33 -28.29 -3.24 -21.43
CA ASN A 33 -27.26 -3.35 -22.46
C ASN A 33 -26.01 -2.57 -22.06
N SER A 34 -24.84 -3.18 -22.28
CA SER A 34 -23.54 -2.55 -22.09
C SER A 34 -23.04 -1.90 -23.38
N GLU A 35 -22.30 -0.79 -23.26
CA GLU A 35 -21.69 -0.08 -24.40
C GLU A 35 -20.47 -0.81 -25.00
N GLY A 36 -20.02 -1.90 -24.37
CA GLY A 36 -18.88 -2.71 -24.82
C GLY A 36 -17.97 -3.16 -23.67
N TYR A 37 -16.80 -3.71 -24.02
CA TYR A 37 -15.81 -4.20 -23.07
C TYR A 37 -14.69 -3.20 -22.82
N LEU A 38 -14.44 -2.89 -21.54
CA LEU A 38 -13.33 -2.04 -21.13
C LEU A 38 -12.19 -2.89 -20.57
N GLN A 39 -11.01 -2.78 -21.19
CA GLN A 39 -9.76 -3.31 -20.65
C GLN A 39 -8.89 -2.18 -20.12
N VAL A 40 -8.26 -2.42 -18.96
CA VAL A 40 -7.27 -1.51 -18.38
C VAL A 40 -5.98 -2.27 -18.09
N PHE A 41 -4.85 -1.63 -18.37
CA PHE A 41 -3.51 -2.17 -18.14
C PHE A 41 -2.80 -1.32 -17.09
N LEU A 42 -2.80 -1.83 -15.85
CA LEU A 42 -2.40 -1.11 -14.65
C LEU A 42 -0.90 -1.18 -14.43
N ASP A 43 -0.23 -0.03 -14.41
CA ASP A 43 1.19 0.10 -14.08
C ASP A 43 1.42 0.54 -12.62
N GLY A 44 2.66 0.42 -12.15
CA GLY A 44 3.06 0.75 -10.79
C GLY A 44 3.14 -0.47 -9.86
N GLY A 45 3.30 -0.22 -8.56
CA GLY A 45 3.30 -1.28 -7.54
C GLY A 45 1.90 -1.61 -7.03
N LEU A 46 1.78 -2.66 -6.21
CA LEU A 46 0.51 -3.15 -5.65
C LEU A 46 -0.47 -2.03 -5.23
N ASN A 47 0.00 -1.06 -4.43
CA ASN A 47 -0.86 -0.01 -3.89
C ASN A 47 -1.25 1.06 -4.91
N GLN A 48 -0.46 1.28 -5.97
CA GLN A 48 -0.86 2.12 -7.10
C GLN A 48 -1.88 1.39 -7.98
N GLN A 49 -1.63 0.11 -8.25
CA GLN A 49 -2.56 -0.75 -8.97
C GLN A 49 -3.90 -0.83 -8.23
N ARG A 50 -3.89 -0.94 -6.89
CA ARG A 50 -5.11 -0.87 -6.05
C ARG A 50 -5.94 0.38 -6.34
N MET A 51 -5.31 1.57 -6.37
CA MET A 51 -6.00 2.81 -6.71
C MET A 51 -6.49 2.81 -8.16
N GLY A 52 -5.68 2.32 -9.09
CA GLY A 52 -6.08 2.20 -10.50
C GLY A 52 -7.25 1.24 -10.72
N ILE A 53 -7.39 0.18 -9.92
CA ILE A 53 -8.58 -0.70 -9.97
C ILE A 53 -9.84 0.08 -9.55
N CYS A 54 -9.76 0.91 -8.51
CA CYS A 54 -10.87 1.76 -8.09
C CYS A 54 -11.29 2.73 -9.20
N ASP A 55 -10.31 3.34 -9.89
CA ASP A 55 -10.56 4.18 -11.06
C ASP A 55 -11.17 3.40 -12.22
N ALA A 56 -10.69 2.19 -12.50
CA ALA A 56 -11.18 1.37 -13.61
C ALA A 56 -12.65 0.98 -13.44
N VAL A 57 -13.07 0.60 -12.23
CA VAL A 57 -14.48 0.30 -11.92
C VAL A 57 -15.34 1.56 -12.07
N ALA A 58 -14.87 2.70 -11.55
CA ALA A 58 -15.57 3.98 -11.70
C ALA A 58 -15.72 4.40 -13.17
N VAL A 59 -14.66 4.26 -13.98
CA VAL A 59 -14.69 4.54 -15.41
C VAL A 59 -15.66 3.61 -16.14
N ALA A 60 -15.66 2.31 -15.81
CA ALA A 60 -16.62 1.36 -16.38
C ALA A 60 -18.07 1.76 -16.06
N LYS A 61 -18.35 2.23 -14.83
CA LYS A 61 -19.66 2.78 -14.46
C LYS A 61 -20.03 4.01 -15.29
N ILE A 62 -19.12 4.98 -15.39
CA ILE A 62 -19.31 6.23 -16.16
C ILE A 62 -19.64 5.93 -17.63
N LEU A 63 -18.99 4.92 -18.21
CA LEU A 63 -19.13 4.53 -19.62
C LEU A 63 -20.25 3.52 -19.86
N ASN A 64 -20.95 3.04 -18.83
CA ASN A 64 -21.86 1.88 -18.93
C ASN A 64 -21.22 0.66 -19.63
N ALA A 65 -19.93 0.42 -19.36
CA ALA A 65 -19.14 -0.62 -19.98
C ALA A 65 -18.99 -1.85 -19.08
N THR A 66 -18.84 -3.02 -19.70
CA THR A 66 -18.47 -4.25 -19.00
C THR A 66 -16.96 -4.24 -18.76
N LEU A 67 -16.55 -4.24 -17.50
CA LEU A 67 -15.14 -4.26 -17.13
C LEU A 67 -14.57 -5.67 -17.25
N VAL A 68 -13.49 -5.84 -17.99
CA VAL A 68 -12.67 -7.05 -17.92
C VAL A 68 -11.75 -6.95 -16.71
N ILE A 69 -11.51 -8.05 -15.99
CA ILE A 69 -10.60 -8.06 -14.84
C ILE A 69 -9.29 -7.33 -15.19
N PRO A 70 -8.91 -6.29 -14.43
CA PRO A 70 -7.76 -5.46 -14.75
C PRO A 70 -6.46 -6.25 -14.92
N TYR A 71 -5.72 -5.95 -15.99
CA TYR A 71 -4.40 -6.54 -16.22
C TYR A 71 -3.34 -5.79 -15.42
N LEU A 72 -2.51 -6.52 -14.67
CA LEU A 72 -1.42 -5.94 -13.88
C LEU A 72 -0.11 -6.03 -14.67
N GLU A 73 0.47 -4.88 -15.03
CA GLU A 73 1.75 -4.81 -15.74
C GLU A 73 2.91 -5.19 -14.80
N VAL A 74 3.93 -5.82 -15.37
CA VAL A 74 5.16 -6.17 -14.66
C VAL A 74 5.89 -4.88 -14.29
N ASN A 75 6.13 -4.68 -13.00
CA ASN A 75 6.85 -3.51 -12.53
C ASN A 75 8.36 -3.65 -12.77
N PRO A 76 9.05 -2.66 -13.36
CA PRO A 76 10.48 -2.78 -13.68
C PRO A 76 11.39 -2.80 -12.43
N VAL A 77 10.94 -2.30 -11.29
CA VAL A 77 11.71 -2.26 -10.04
C VAL A 77 11.62 -3.59 -9.29
N TRP A 78 10.41 -4.11 -9.13
CA TRP A 78 10.17 -5.33 -8.34
C TRP A 78 10.14 -6.61 -9.18
N GLN A 79 10.05 -6.50 -10.51
CA GLN A 79 10.02 -7.61 -11.47
C GLN A 79 8.97 -8.67 -11.08
N ASP A 80 7.83 -8.19 -10.60
CA ASP A 80 6.72 -9.04 -10.15
C ASP A 80 5.70 -9.20 -11.28
N SER A 81 5.40 -10.45 -11.61
CA SER A 81 4.45 -10.84 -12.66
C SER A 81 3.13 -11.43 -12.11
N SER A 82 2.82 -11.20 -10.84
CA SER A 82 1.60 -11.67 -10.20
C SER A 82 0.39 -11.01 -10.86
N SER A 83 -0.58 -11.83 -11.25
CA SER A 83 -1.84 -11.39 -11.83
C SER A 83 -2.77 -10.80 -10.78
N PHE A 84 -3.88 -10.20 -11.22
CA PHE A 84 -4.96 -9.80 -10.33
C PHE A 84 -5.43 -10.97 -9.45
N MET A 85 -5.55 -12.16 -10.04
CA MET A 85 -6.08 -13.37 -9.38
C MET A 85 -5.07 -14.00 -8.40
N ASP A 86 -3.77 -13.71 -8.54
CA ASP A 86 -2.77 -14.10 -7.54
C ASP A 86 -2.90 -13.28 -6.25
N ILE A 87 -3.50 -12.09 -6.32
CA ILE A 87 -3.50 -11.11 -5.23
C ILE A 87 -4.89 -10.96 -4.61
N TYR A 88 -5.94 -10.84 -5.43
CA TYR A 88 -7.29 -10.54 -5.00
C TYR A 88 -8.26 -11.69 -5.29
N ASP A 89 -9.25 -11.83 -4.41
CA ASP A 89 -10.35 -12.77 -4.54
C ASP A 89 -11.33 -12.28 -5.62
N VAL A 90 -11.22 -12.85 -6.83
CA VAL A 90 -11.97 -12.42 -8.03
C VAL A 90 -13.46 -12.66 -7.87
N ASP A 91 -13.86 -13.79 -7.31
CA ASP A 91 -15.26 -14.15 -7.17
C ASP A 91 -15.95 -13.22 -6.16
N HIS A 92 -15.27 -12.93 -5.05
CA HIS A 92 -15.70 -11.90 -4.11
C HIS A 92 -15.80 -10.52 -4.77
N PHE A 93 -14.79 -10.12 -5.54
CA PHE A 93 -14.77 -8.83 -6.24
C PHE A 93 -15.95 -8.64 -7.19
N ILE A 94 -16.24 -9.64 -8.04
CA ILE A 94 -17.38 -9.62 -8.96
C ILE A 94 -18.70 -9.62 -8.18
N ASN A 95 -18.85 -10.47 -7.17
CA ASN A 95 -20.11 -10.58 -6.43
C ASN A 95 -20.45 -9.31 -5.62
N VAL A 96 -19.45 -8.64 -5.04
CA VAL A 96 -19.68 -7.38 -4.29
C VAL A 96 -20.11 -6.23 -5.20
N LEU A 97 -19.65 -6.22 -6.46
CA LEU A 97 -19.88 -5.14 -7.42
C LEU A 97 -20.96 -5.45 -8.46
N LYS A 98 -21.61 -6.62 -8.39
CA LYS A 98 -22.55 -7.12 -9.41
C LYS A 98 -23.75 -6.21 -9.68
N ASP A 99 -24.14 -5.38 -8.71
CA ASP A 99 -25.25 -4.43 -8.84
C ASP A 99 -24.77 -3.03 -9.26
N ASP A 100 -23.46 -2.80 -9.26
CA ASP A 100 -22.85 -1.51 -9.61
C ASP A 100 -22.34 -1.51 -11.05
N VAL A 101 -21.56 -2.54 -11.44
CA VAL A 101 -20.87 -2.65 -12.74
C VAL A 101 -20.79 -4.12 -13.18
N SER A 102 -21.07 -4.40 -14.45
CA SER A 102 -20.84 -5.72 -15.05
C SER A 102 -19.35 -6.00 -15.18
N ILE A 103 -18.89 -7.12 -14.63
CA ILE A 103 -17.47 -7.52 -14.65
C ILE A 103 -17.33 -8.95 -15.16
N VAL A 104 -16.38 -9.17 -16.08
CA VAL A 104 -16.05 -10.49 -16.64
C VAL A 104 -14.59 -10.84 -16.39
N LYS A 105 -14.32 -12.14 -16.18
CA LYS A 105 -12.95 -12.64 -15.95
C LYS A 105 -12.10 -12.59 -17.22
N GLU A 106 -12.71 -12.95 -18.34
CA GLU A 106 -12.08 -13.06 -19.64
C GLU A 106 -12.96 -12.38 -20.69
N LEU A 107 -12.33 -11.99 -21.81
CA LEU A 107 -13.05 -11.45 -22.95
C LEU A 107 -13.85 -12.55 -23.67
N PRO A 108 -14.98 -12.21 -24.32
CA PRO A 108 -15.63 -13.10 -25.28
C PRO A 108 -14.69 -13.47 -26.44
N ASP A 109 -14.94 -14.62 -27.07
CA ASP A 109 -14.10 -15.18 -28.14
C ASP A 109 -13.87 -14.22 -29.31
N GLU A 110 -14.86 -13.41 -29.67
CA GLU A 110 -14.78 -12.38 -30.73
C GLU A 110 -13.73 -11.29 -30.45
N PHE A 111 -13.35 -11.10 -29.18
CA PHE A 111 -12.31 -10.17 -28.74
C PHE A 111 -11.05 -10.85 -28.23
N SER A 112 -10.90 -12.17 -28.41
CA SER A 112 -9.72 -12.94 -27.98
C SER A 112 -8.38 -12.41 -28.53
N TRP A 113 -8.42 -11.66 -29.64
CA TRP A 113 -7.25 -10.96 -30.21
C TRP A 113 -6.76 -9.77 -29.37
N SER A 114 -7.57 -9.24 -28.46
CA SER A 114 -7.31 -8.01 -27.70
C SER A 114 -6.43 -8.26 -26.47
N THR A 115 -5.21 -8.72 -26.74
CA THR A 115 -4.22 -9.11 -25.72
C THR A 115 -3.22 -7.99 -25.41
N ARG A 116 -2.47 -8.16 -24.32
CA ARG A 116 -1.39 -7.25 -23.97
C ARG A 116 -0.33 -7.16 -25.07
N GLU A 117 -0.03 -8.29 -25.69
CA GLU A 117 0.95 -8.45 -26.77
C GLU A 117 0.46 -7.74 -28.02
N TYR A 118 -0.82 -7.89 -28.38
CA TYR A 118 -1.43 -7.21 -29.52
C TYR A 118 -1.28 -5.68 -29.46
N TYR A 119 -1.43 -5.12 -28.25
CA TYR A 119 -1.24 -3.69 -28.00
C TYR A 119 0.23 -3.27 -27.85
N ALA A 120 1.15 -4.20 -27.64
CA ALA A 120 2.58 -3.93 -27.55
C ALA A 120 3.22 -3.62 -28.91
N THR A 121 2.71 -4.24 -29.98
CA THR A 121 3.38 -4.24 -31.29
C THR A 121 3.09 -3.03 -32.15
N ALA A 122 1.93 -2.38 -31.97
CA ALA A 122 1.52 -1.26 -32.83
C ALA A 122 0.50 -0.35 -32.14
N ILE A 123 0.30 0.84 -32.71
CA ILE A 123 -0.81 1.73 -32.36
C ILE A 123 -2.09 1.14 -32.93
N ARG A 124 -3.12 0.99 -32.10
CA ARG A 124 -4.41 0.41 -32.46
C ARG A 124 -5.51 1.43 -32.19
N ALA A 125 -6.53 1.45 -33.04
CA ALA A 125 -7.69 2.33 -32.86
C ALA A 125 -8.44 2.03 -31.55
N THR A 126 -8.44 0.77 -31.11
CA THR A 126 -9.04 0.34 -29.85
C THR A 126 -8.17 0.65 -28.62
N ARG A 127 -6.95 1.20 -28.79
CA ARG A 127 -6.04 1.52 -27.69
C ARG A 127 -6.01 3.01 -27.37
N ILE A 128 -6.40 3.37 -26.15
CA ILE A 128 -6.27 4.70 -25.58
C ILE A 128 -4.94 4.80 -24.83
N LYS A 129 -3.94 5.42 -25.47
CA LYS A 129 -2.57 5.57 -24.91
C LYS A 129 -2.36 6.85 -24.10
N ARG A 130 -3.15 7.90 -24.38
CA ARG A 130 -2.92 9.27 -23.89
C ARG A 130 -4.04 9.76 -22.97
N ALA A 131 -4.59 8.88 -22.15
CA ALA A 131 -5.50 9.30 -21.09
C ALA A 131 -4.76 10.28 -20.15
N PRO A 132 -5.24 11.52 -19.97
CA PRO A 132 -4.64 12.46 -19.03
C PRO A 132 -4.57 11.87 -17.63
N VAL A 133 -3.56 12.29 -16.86
CA VAL A 133 -3.59 12.05 -15.40
C VAL A 133 -4.73 12.90 -14.85
N HIS A 134 -5.56 12.32 -13.96
CA HIS A 134 -6.76 12.98 -13.43
C HIS A 134 -7.74 13.47 -14.51
N ALA A 135 -7.99 12.65 -15.55
CA ALA A 135 -9.01 12.98 -16.55
C ALA A 135 -10.41 13.11 -15.91
N SER A 136 -11.23 14.04 -16.42
CA SER A 136 -12.61 14.21 -15.95
C SER A 136 -13.52 13.08 -16.47
N ALA A 137 -14.70 12.90 -15.85
CA ALA A 137 -15.70 11.96 -16.35
C ALA A 137 -16.09 12.25 -17.81
N ASN A 138 -16.28 13.54 -18.17
CA ASN A 138 -16.60 13.95 -19.53
C ASN A 138 -15.50 13.58 -20.54
N TRP A 139 -14.22 13.63 -20.13
CA TRP A 139 -13.15 13.22 -21.00
C TRP A 139 -13.30 11.75 -21.44
N TYR A 140 -13.72 10.86 -20.54
CA TYR A 140 -14.00 9.46 -20.88
C TYR A 140 -15.19 9.33 -21.83
N LEU A 141 -16.27 10.06 -21.58
CA LEU A 141 -17.46 10.09 -22.45
C LEU A 141 -17.11 10.60 -23.87
N GLU A 142 -16.21 11.57 -23.98
CA GLU A 142 -15.82 12.15 -25.27
C GLU A 142 -14.75 11.34 -26.02
N ASN A 143 -13.88 10.61 -25.31
CA ASN A 143 -12.67 10.01 -25.91
C ASN A 143 -12.63 8.48 -25.85
N VAL A 144 -13.38 7.84 -24.95
CA VAL A 144 -13.38 6.38 -24.77
C VAL A 144 -14.71 5.76 -25.21
N LEU A 145 -15.84 6.39 -24.86
CA LEU A 145 -17.16 5.91 -25.28
C LEU A 145 -17.29 5.76 -26.81
N PRO A 146 -16.81 6.69 -27.66
CA PRO A 146 -16.92 6.52 -29.11
C PRO A 146 -16.13 5.31 -29.63
N VAL A 147 -15.01 4.96 -28.96
CA VAL A 147 -14.22 3.77 -29.30
C VAL A 147 -14.99 2.50 -28.94
N LEU A 148 -15.61 2.46 -27.75
CA LEU A 148 -16.47 1.36 -27.33
C LEU A 148 -17.63 1.15 -28.31
N GLN A 149 -18.34 2.22 -28.67
CA GLN A 149 -19.48 2.14 -29.59
C GLN A 149 -19.08 1.74 -31.02
N SER A 150 -17.86 2.09 -31.46
CA SER A 150 -17.39 1.76 -32.81
C SER A 150 -16.84 0.34 -32.94
N TYR A 151 -16.19 -0.18 -31.89
CA TYR A 151 -15.43 -1.44 -31.97
C TYR A 151 -15.94 -2.52 -31.00
N GLY A 152 -16.88 -2.20 -30.10
CA GLY A 152 -17.32 -3.08 -29.01
C GLY A 152 -16.31 -3.25 -27.88
N ILE A 153 -15.08 -2.70 -28.02
CA ILE A 153 -13.99 -2.86 -27.05
C ILE A 153 -13.05 -1.65 -27.05
N ALA A 154 -12.57 -1.29 -25.85
CA ALA A 154 -11.56 -0.26 -25.65
C ALA A 154 -10.53 -0.69 -24.60
N ALA A 155 -9.26 -0.44 -24.90
CA ALA A 155 -8.13 -0.76 -24.04
C ALA A 155 -7.38 0.50 -23.62
N ILE A 156 -7.30 0.78 -22.32
CA ILE A 156 -6.55 1.91 -21.79
C ILE A 156 -5.21 1.42 -21.22
N SER A 157 -4.12 1.85 -21.85
CA SER A 157 -2.77 1.40 -21.48
C SER A 157 -1.72 2.48 -21.78
N PRO A 158 -0.99 3.00 -20.75
CA PRO A 158 -1.03 2.59 -19.34
C PRO A 158 -2.17 3.23 -18.52
N PHE A 159 -2.57 2.59 -17.42
CA PHE A 159 -3.62 3.06 -16.52
C PHE A 159 -3.14 3.19 -15.07
N SER A 160 -2.88 4.42 -14.62
CA SER A 160 -2.60 4.75 -13.22
C SER A 160 -2.98 6.21 -12.94
N HIS A 161 -3.77 6.43 -11.90
CA HIS A 161 -4.32 7.75 -11.52
C HIS A 161 -5.00 8.48 -12.68
N ARG A 162 -5.85 7.79 -13.43
CA ARG A 162 -6.41 8.32 -14.69
C ARG A 162 -7.78 8.97 -14.52
N LEU A 163 -8.44 8.85 -13.38
CA LEU A 163 -9.72 9.53 -13.14
C LEU A 163 -9.56 10.59 -12.04
N SER A 164 -10.06 11.79 -12.27
CA SER A 164 -10.00 12.90 -11.30
C SER A 164 -10.68 12.56 -9.97
N PHE A 165 -10.36 13.28 -8.91
CA PHE A 165 -11.16 13.30 -7.68
C PHE A 165 -12.17 14.45 -7.66
N ASP A 166 -11.95 15.46 -8.49
CA ASP A 166 -12.75 16.69 -8.48
C ASP A 166 -14.01 16.53 -9.34
N ASN A 167 -15.10 17.14 -8.89
CA ASN A 167 -16.37 17.23 -9.61
C ASN A 167 -16.96 15.88 -10.05
N LEU A 168 -16.63 14.79 -9.37
CA LEU A 168 -17.30 13.51 -9.57
C LEU A 168 -18.60 13.43 -8.76
N PRO A 169 -19.66 12.83 -9.32
CA PRO A 169 -20.86 12.52 -8.55
C PRO A 169 -20.54 11.71 -7.30
N SER A 170 -21.30 11.95 -6.22
CA SER A 170 -21.11 11.27 -4.94
C SER A 170 -21.18 9.74 -5.09
N GLU A 171 -22.09 9.24 -5.91
CA GLU A 171 -22.23 7.80 -6.22
C GLU A 171 -20.93 7.17 -6.78
N ILE A 172 -20.18 7.90 -7.60
CA ILE A 172 -18.91 7.40 -8.18
C ILE A 172 -17.83 7.35 -7.10
N GLN A 173 -17.81 8.33 -6.19
CA GLN A 173 -16.88 8.33 -5.07
C GLN A 173 -17.21 7.23 -4.06
N GLN A 174 -18.51 7.00 -3.79
CA GLN A 174 -18.98 5.88 -2.97
C GLN A 174 -18.60 4.54 -3.61
N LEU A 175 -18.74 4.40 -4.93
CA LEU A 175 -18.33 3.20 -5.66
C LEU A 175 -16.82 2.96 -5.55
N ARG A 176 -15.98 3.98 -5.77
CA ARG A 176 -14.52 3.87 -5.54
C ARG A 176 -14.21 3.40 -4.13
N CYS A 177 -14.95 3.91 -3.15
CA CYS A 177 -14.78 3.54 -1.76
C CYS A 177 -15.21 2.09 -1.48
N LYS A 178 -16.33 1.65 -2.05
CA LYS A 178 -16.81 0.26 -2.00
C LYS A 178 -15.78 -0.69 -2.61
N VAL A 179 -15.23 -0.33 -3.77
CA VAL A 179 -14.18 -1.10 -4.44
C VAL A 179 -12.96 -1.20 -3.53
N ASN A 180 -12.47 -0.07 -3.03
CA ASN A 180 -11.24 -0.03 -2.25
C ASN A 180 -11.36 -0.76 -0.91
N PHE A 181 -12.47 -0.66 -0.18
CA PHE A 181 -12.54 -1.17 1.20
C PHE A 181 -13.40 -2.43 1.37
N LYS A 182 -14.21 -2.80 0.37
CA LYS A 182 -15.08 -3.99 0.44
C LYS A 182 -14.82 -5.00 -0.68
N ALA A 183 -14.62 -4.57 -1.92
CA ALA A 183 -14.45 -5.50 -3.05
C ALA A 183 -13.01 -6.04 -3.17
N LEU A 184 -11.99 -5.22 -2.88
CA LEU A 184 -10.58 -5.62 -2.98
C LEU A 184 -10.08 -6.36 -1.73
N VAL A 185 -10.54 -7.60 -1.60
CA VAL A 185 -10.11 -8.56 -0.58
C VAL A 185 -9.00 -9.44 -1.14
N PHE A 186 -7.95 -9.68 -0.34
CA PHE A 186 -6.86 -10.56 -0.75
C PHE A 186 -7.31 -12.02 -0.84
N VAL A 187 -6.66 -12.79 -1.71
CA VAL A 187 -6.88 -14.23 -1.84
C VAL A 187 -6.74 -14.98 -0.51
N PRO A 188 -7.44 -16.12 -0.32
CA PRO A 188 -7.52 -16.80 0.98
C PRO A 188 -6.17 -17.12 1.62
N HIS A 189 -5.15 -17.46 0.82
CA HIS A 189 -3.85 -17.83 1.35
C HIS A 189 -3.05 -16.64 1.91
N ILE A 190 -3.25 -15.43 1.40
CA ILE A 190 -2.65 -14.20 1.94
C ILE A 190 -3.33 -13.87 3.27
N ARG A 191 -4.67 -13.97 3.32
CA ARG A 191 -5.45 -13.73 4.55
C ARG A 191 -5.07 -14.72 5.65
N ALA A 192 -5.08 -16.01 5.36
CA ALA A 192 -4.71 -17.05 6.34
C ALA A 192 -3.29 -16.87 6.90
N LEU A 193 -2.32 -16.50 6.06
CA LEU A 193 -0.97 -16.18 6.53
C LEU A 193 -0.94 -14.89 7.36
N GLY A 194 -1.66 -13.86 6.93
CA GLY A 194 -1.82 -12.61 7.68
C GLY A 194 -2.42 -12.85 9.06
N ASP A 195 -3.49 -13.63 9.15
CA ASP A 195 -4.16 -14.02 10.40
C ASP A 195 -3.20 -14.78 11.32
N ALA A 196 -2.44 -15.73 10.78
CA ALA A 196 -1.45 -16.49 11.57
C ALA A 196 -0.36 -15.57 12.14
N ILE A 197 0.14 -14.62 11.35
CA ILE A 197 1.13 -13.63 11.80
C ILE A 197 0.54 -12.70 12.87
N VAL A 198 -0.66 -12.17 12.65
CA VAL A 198 -1.37 -11.33 13.62
C VAL A 198 -1.58 -12.11 14.91
N HIS A 199 -2.03 -13.37 14.84
CA HIS A 199 -2.22 -14.21 16.01
C HIS A 199 -0.94 -14.38 16.83
N ARG A 200 0.20 -14.67 16.19
CA ARG A 200 1.51 -14.80 16.86
C ARG A 200 1.98 -13.49 17.50
N LEU A 201 1.67 -12.35 16.90
CA LEU A 201 1.96 -11.04 17.48
C LEU A 201 1.07 -10.74 18.70
N ARG A 202 -0.19 -11.18 18.69
CA ARG A 202 -1.13 -10.99 19.81
C ARG A 202 -0.89 -11.96 20.95
N TYR A 203 -0.45 -13.18 20.65
CA TYR A 203 -0.27 -14.29 21.59
C TYR A 203 1.10 -14.93 21.39
N PRO A 204 2.18 -14.23 21.76
CA PRO A 204 3.52 -14.80 21.71
C PRO A 204 3.62 -16.00 22.68
N PRO A 205 4.34 -17.07 22.32
CA PRO A 205 4.54 -18.20 23.22
C PRO A 205 5.25 -17.75 24.51
N GLY A 206 4.89 -18.34 25.64
CA GLY A 206 5.59 -18.12 26.90
C GLY A 206 7.01 -18.69 26.86
N GLU A 207 7.91 -18.17 27.71
CA GLU A 207 9.32 -18.62 27.80
C GLU A 207 9.47 -20.14 27.98
N THR A 208 8.46 -20.81 28.53
CA THR A 208 8.45 -22.25 28.81
C THR A 208 8.07 -23.12 27.61
N GLU A 209 7.40 -22.57 26.60
CA GLU A 209 7.00 -23.30 25.37
C GLU A 209 8.08 -23.25 24.27
N ALA A 210 8.98 -22.27 24.35
CA ALA A 210 10.05 -22.06 23.38
C ALA A 210 11.16 -23.13 23.38
N LEU A 211 11.15 -24.06 24.36
CA LEU A 211 12.15 -25.12 24.51
C LEU A 211 11.76 -26.45 23.86
N SER A 212 10.55 -26.59 23.31
CA SER A 212 10.17 -27.78 22.54
C SER A 212 10.41 -27.52 21.04
N SER A 213 11.18 -28.38 20.38
CA SER A 213 11.48 -28.27 18.94
C SER A 213 10.29 -28.54 18.04
N ASP A 214 9.09 -28.77 18.60
CA ASP A 214 7.83 -28.93 17.89
C ASP A 214 7.05 -27.60 17.92
N TYR A 215 7.55 -26.60 17.20
CA TYR A 215 6.85 -25.34 16.90
C TYR A 215 5.62 -25.52 15.97
N LEU A 216 5.15 -26.76 15.79
CA LEU A 216 4.12 -27.15 14.85
C LEU A 216 3.13 -28.08 15.54
N ARG A 217 1.89 -27.58 15.65
CA ARG A 217 0.64 -28.27 16.02
C ARG A 217 0.21 -28.20 17.49
N VAL A 218 -0.15 -27.02 17.96
CA VAL A 218 -1.33 -26.87 18.83
C VAL A 218 -2.01 -25.53 18.54
N THR A 219 -3.02 -25.54 17.68
CA THR A 219 -4.03 -24.47 17.64
C THR A 219 -5.38 -25.13 17.73
N THR A 220 -5.85 -25.33 18.97
CA THR A 220 -7.27 -25.39 19.32
C THR A 220 -7.38 -25.40 20.85
N ASP A 221 -8.09 -24.39 21.35
CA ASP A 221 -8.87 -24.41 22.61
C ASP A 221 -8.20 -24.15 23.97
N GLN A 222 -6.94 -23.66 24.06
CA GLN A 222 -6.33 -23.30 25.37
C GLN A 222 -6.03 -21.81 25.62
N ASN A 223 -6.10 -20.93 24.61
CA ASN A 223 -5.66 -19.53 24.75
C ASN A 223 -6.73 -18.52 25.21
N ASP A 224 -7.95 -18.96 25.55
CA ASP A 224 -9.08 -18.07 25.91
C ASP A 224 -8.89 -17.25 27.21
N LYS A 225 -7.79 -17.44 27.93
CA LYS A 225 -7.48 -16.69 29.17
C LYS A 225 -6.40 -15.61 29.02
N GLN A 226 -5.68 -15.56 27.91
CA GLN A 226 -4.61 -14.57 27.73
C GLN A 226 -5.15 -13.34 27.02
N ARG A 227 -4.94 -12.15 27.59
CA ARG A 227 -5.34 -10.89 26.91
C ARG A 227 -4.45 -10.68 25.67
N PRO A 228 -5.03 -10.31 24.51
CA PRO A 228 -4.25 -10.03 23.31
C PRO A 228 -3.26 -8.90 23.58
N GLN A 229 -1.98 -9.13 23.28
CA GLN A 229 -0.96 -8.08 23.35
C GLN A 229 -1.19 -7.03 22.27
N LYS A 230 -0.86 -5.78 22.57
CA LYS A 230 -0.84 -4.71 21.56
C LYS A 230 0.47 -4.77 20.78
N PHE A 231 0.42 -4.44 19.49
CA PHE A 231 1.59 -4.36 18.63
C PHE A 231 1.50 -3.21 17.64
N VAL A 232 2.66 -2.74 17.20
CA VAL A 232 2.82 -1.68 16.23
C VAL A 232 3.27 -2.28 14.90
N VAL A 233 2.71 -1.83 13.79
CA VAL A 233 3.29 -2.08 12.47
C VAL A 233 4.08 -0.86 12.03
N LEU A 234 5.37 -1.07 11.76
CA LEU A 234 6.23 -0.06 11.17
C LEU A 234 6.46 -0.36 9.69
N HIS A 235 5.88 0.45 8.81
CA HIS A 235 6.22 0.48 7.40
C HIS A 235 7.43 1.38 7.16
N LEU A 236 8.60 0.77 7.09
CA LEU A 236 9.87 1.51 7.06
C LEU A 236 10.14 2.16 5.69
N ARG A 237 9.72 1.53 4.59
CA ARG A 237 9.94 2.00 3.20
C ARG A 237 11.36 2.51 2.89
N PHE A 238 12.37 2.00 3.58
CA PHE A 238 13.77 2.35 3.38
C PHE A 238 14.46 1.34 2.45
N ASP A 239 13.84 1.08 1.30
CA ASP A 239 14.37 0.17 0.28
C ASP A 239 15.34 0.91 -0.66
N LYS A 240 16.17 0.17 -1.40
CA LYS A 240 17.18 0.76 -2.31
C LYS A 240 16.56 1.67 -3.38
N ASP A 241 15.38 1.34 -3.88
CA ASP A 241 14.67 2.16 -4.86
C ASP A 241 14.19 3.47 -4.26
N MET A 242 13.65 3.44 -3.03
CA MET A 242 13.26 4.65 -2.31
C MET A 242 14.47 5.52 -1.97
N ALA A 243 15.53 4.93 -1.41
CA ALA A 243 16.78 5.64 -1.11
C ALA A 243 17.40 6.26 -2.36
N ALA A 244 17.36 5.56 -3.50
CA ALA A 244 17.84 6.12 -4.75
C ALA A 244 16.94 7.24 -5.26
N HIS A 245 15.61 7.05 -5.26
CA HIS A 245 14.66 8.02 -5.79
C HIS A 245 14.57 9.31 -4.96
N SER A 246 14.74 9.23 -3.63
CA SER A 246 14.74 10.42 -2.76
C SER A 246 15.90 11.35 -3.05
N ALA A 247 17.03 10.82 -3.55
CA ALA A 247 18.30 11.52 -3.78
C ALA A 247 18.96 12.11 -2.52
N CYS A 248 18.48 11.76 -1.34
CA CYS A 248 19.04 12.21 -0.05
C CYS A 248 20.38 11.56 0.28
N ASP A 249 21.10 12.18 1.20
CA ASP A 249 22.30 11.65 1.85
C ASP A 249 21.91 10.90 3.13
N PHE A 250 22.33 9.64 3.20
CA PHE A 250 22.10 8.78 4.37
C PHE A 250 23.39 8.54 5.16
N GLY A 251 24.49 9.23 4.84
CA GLY A 251 25.73 9.17 5.61
C GLY A 251 26.72 8.10 5.14
N GLY A 252 26.46 7.40 4.02
CA GLY A 252 27.41 6.45 3.42
C GLY A 252 28.52 7.10 2.57
N GLY A 253 28.61 8.42 2.57
CA GLY A 253 29.66 9.19 1.90
C GLY A 253 29.65 9.07 0.37
N LYS A 254 30.81 9.32 -0.26
CA LYS A 254 30.93 9.40 -1.72
C LYS A 254 30.58 8.08 -2.42
N ALA A 255 30.90 6.94 -1.81
CA ALA A 255 30.63 5.62 -2.38
C ALA A 255 29.12 5.36 -2.49
N GLU A 256 28.36 5.61 -1.42
CA GLU A 256 26.90 5.50 -1.42
C GLU A 256 26.25 6.44 -2.43
N LYS A 257 26.66 7.71 -2.44
CA LYS A 257 26.14 8.72 -3.38
C LYS A 257 26.28 8.27 -4.83
N LEU A 258 27.45 7.74 -5.19
CA LEU A 258 27.72 7.24 -6.54
C LEU A 258 26.90 5.99 -6.87
N ALA A 259 26.77 5.06 -5.92
CA ALA A 259 25.98 3.83 -6.10
C ALA A 259 24.49 4.13 -6.32
N LEU A 260 23.91 5.03 -5.52
CA LEU A 260 22.52 5.45 -5.66
C LEU A 260 22.30 6.26 -6.95
N ALA A 261 23.26 7.11 -7.36
CA ALA A 261 23.20 7.82 -8.64
C ALA A 261 23.21 6.85 -9.83
N LYS A 262 24.08 5.84 -9.83
CA LYS A 262 24.11 4.80 -10.86
C LYS A 262 22.80 4.01 -10.92
N TYR A 263 22.24 3.68 -9.76
CA TYR A 263 20.94 3.00 -9.69
C TYR A 263 19.82 3.88 -10.26
N ARG A 264 19.80 5.19 -9.92
CA ARG A 264 18.85 6.13 -10.49
C ARG A 264 18.91 6.19 -12.01
N GLN A 265 20.12 6.22 -12.56
CA GLN A 265 20.33 6.23 -14.01
C GLN A 265 19.79 4.96 -14.67
N THR A 266 19.97 3.80 -14.02
CA THR A 266 19.53 2.51 -14.54
C THR A 266 18.00 2.41 -14.58
N ILE A 267 17.31 2.85 -13.52
CA ILE A 267 15.85 2.67 -13.39
C ILE A 267 15.07 3.80 -14.07
N TRP A 268 15.49 5.05 -13.90
CA TRP A 268 14.71 6.23 -14.35
C TRP A 268 15.41 7.04 -15.46
N GLY A 269 16.57 6.60 -15.96
CA GLY A 269 17.28 7.28 -17.04
C GLY A 269 17.68 8.73 -16.71
N GLY A 270 17.90 9.04 -15.43
CA GLY A 270 18.28 10.38 -14.97
C GLY A 270 17.10 11.34 -14.74
N ARG A 271 15.85 10.88 -14.86
CA ARG A 271 14.64 11.73 -14.74
C ARG A 271 14.12 11.92 -13.31
N VAL A 272 14.97 11.74 -12.30
CA VAL A 272 14.58 11.91 -10.89
C VAL A 272 14.75 13.38 -10.52
N LEU A 273 13.66 14.14 -10.47
CA LEU A 273 13.68 15.58 -10.16
C LEU A 273 14.38 15.90 -8.84
N ASN A 274 14.25 15.03 -7.84
CA ASN A 274 14.87 15.24 -6.53
C ASN A 274 16.39 15.34 -6.59
N SER A 275 17.07 14.81 -7.63
CA SER A 275 18.53 14.92 -7.73
C SER A 275 19.03 16.33 -8.08
N GLN A 276 18.13 17.30 -8.23
CA GLN A 276 18.46 18.70 -8.49
C GLN A 276 18.56 19.54 -7.21
N PHE A 277 18.17 18.99 -6.06
CA PHE A 277 18.14 19.67 -4.76
C PHE A 277 19.29 19.20 -3.86
N THR A 278 19.67 20.03 -2.88
CA THR A 278 20.61 19.62 -1.82
C THR A 278 19.93 18.70 -0.80
N ASP A 279 20.72 18.00 0.02
CA ASP A 279 20.16 17.14 1.07
C ASP A 279 19.34 17.95 2.08
N GLU A 280 19.81 19.14 2.44
CA GLU A 280 19.13 20.05 3.37
C GLU A 280 17.77 20.52 2.82
N GLU A 281 17.70 20.86 1.52
CA GLU A 281 16.45 21.20 0.84
C GLU A 281 15.49 20.00 0.80
N LEU A 282 15.99 18.80 0.51
CA LEU A 282 15.16 17.60 0.48
C LEU A 282 14.61 17.25 1.86
N ARG A 283 15.44 17.32 2.92
CA ARG A 283 15.04 17.05 4.30
C ARG A 283 14.05 18.09 4.81
N SER A 284 14.33 19.37 4.62
CA SER A 284 13.43 20.46 5.06
C SER A 284 12.05 20.41 4.37
N GLN A 285 11.98 19.91 3.14
CA GLN A 285 10.72 19.67 2.43
C GLN A 285 10.07 18.32 2.73
N GLY A 286 10.64 17.51 3.63
CA GLY A 286 10.13 16.18 3.99
C GLY A 286 10.18 15.15 2.86
N ARG A 287 11.09 15.33 1.88
CA ARG A 287 11.25 14.43 0.73
C ARG A 287 12.14 13.22 1.01
N CYS A 288 12.90 13.26 2.11
CA CYS A 288 13.73 12.13 2.53
C CYS A 288 12.92 11.14 3.36
N PRO A 289 12.99 9.83 3.06
CA PRO A 289 12.50 8.82 4.00
C PRO A 289 13.34 8.87 5.28
N LEU A 290 12.72 8.61 6.44
CA LEU A 290 13.47 8.47 7.68
C LEU A 290 14.32 7.20 7.61
N THR A 291 15.57 7.29 8.09
CA THR A 291 16.41 6.11 8.27
C THR A 291 15.90 5.26 9.45
N PRO A 292 16.31 3.98 9.57
CA PRO A 292 15.98 3.15 10.73
C PRO A 292 16.35 3.77 12.08
N GLU A 293 17.44 4.53 12.15
CA GLU A 293 17.88 5.25 13.34
C GLU A 293 16.95 6.43 13.66
N GLU A 294 16.62 7.25 12.65
CA GLU A 294 15.71 8.41 12.79
C GLU A 294 14.30 7.99 13.22
N ILE A 295 13.73 6.95 12.60
CA ILE A 295 12.41 6.43 13.01
C ILE A 295 12.46 5.79 14.41
N GLY A 296 13.59 5.19 14.80
CA GLY A 296 13.79 4.66 16.14
C GLY A 296 13.72 5.76 17.21
N LEU A 297 14.40 6.90 16.95
CA LEU A 297 14.35 8.08 17.82
C LEU A 297 12.93 8.66 17.91
N LEU A 298 12.22 8.74 16.78
CA LEU A 298 10.83 9.21 16.76
C LEU A 298 9.92 8.30 17.61
N LEU A 299 10.01 6.99 17.45
CA LEU A 299 9.20 6.04 18.23
C LEU A 299 9.50 6.16 19.73
N ALA A 300 10.77 6.26 20.11
CA ALA A 300 11.18 6.45 21.50
C ALA A 300 10.65 7.79 22.06
N ALA A 301 10.68 8.86 21.27
CA ALA A 301 10.17 10.18 21.67
C ALA A 301 8.64 10.17 21.88
N LEU A 302 7.90 9.38 21.08
CA LEU A 302 6.46 9.17 21.23
C LEU A 302 6.09 8.32 22.45
N GLY A 303 7.07 7.72 23.13
CA GLY A 303 6.86 6.90 24.32
C GLY A 303 6.78 5.40 24.07
N PHE A 304 7.12 4.92 22.87
CA PHE A 304 7.39 3.49 22.68
C PHE A 304 8.72 3.12 23.35
N ASP A 305 8.80 1.93 23.92
CA ASP A 305 9.95 1.45 24.67
C ASP A 305 10.35 0.02 24.27
N ASN A 306 11.32 -0.56 24.97
CA ASN A 306 11.84 -1.90 24.68
C ASN A 306 10.83 -3.05 24.91
N SER A 307 9.69 -2.77 25.55
CA SER A 307 8.59 -3.72 25.72
C SER A 307 7.59 -3.68 24.56
N THR A 308 7.72 -2.70 23.67
CA THR A 308 6.85 -2.55 22.50
C THR A 308 7.12 -3.64 21.48
N ARG A 309 6.09 -4.45 21.18
CA ARG A 309 6.13 -5.42 20.08
C ARG A 309 5.95 -4.69 18.75
N LEU A 310 6.91 -4.88 17.85
CA LEU A 310 6.94 -4.18 16.56
C LEU A 310 6.99 -5.20 15.41
N TYR A 311 6.10 -5.05 14.44
CA TYR A 311 6.16 -5.78 13.18
C TYR A 311 6.75 -4.87 12.10
N LEU A 312 7.92 -5.24 11.58
CA LEU A 312 8.62 -4.50 10.53
C LEU A 312 8.09 -4.90 9.14
N ALA A 313 7.29 -4.02 8.55
CA ALA A 313 6.84 -4.10 7.17
C ALA A 313 7.87 -3.46 6.23
N SER A 314 8.71 -4.29 5.62
CA SER A 314 9.72 -3.87 4.64
C SER A 314 10.09 -5.03 3.70
N HIS A 315 10.49 -4.71 2.47
CA HIS A 315 11.00 -5.72 1.54
C HIS A 315 12.49 -6.01 1.78
N ARG A 316 13.36 -5.05 1.44
CA ARG A 316 14.81 -5.13 1.68
C ARG A 316 15.32 -3.78 2.12
N VAL A 317 15.60 -3.68 3.42
CA VAL A 317 16.16 -2.48 4.02
C VAL A 317 17.53 -2.18 3.40
N TYR A 318 17.65 -0.99 2.83
CA TYR A 318 18.89 -0.48 2.28
C TYR A 318 19.92 -0.29 3.41
N GLY A 319 21.14 -0.76 3.19
CA GLY A 319 22.18 -0.86 4.24
C GLY A 319 22.08 -2.13 5.11
N GLY A 320 21.00 -2.90 5.00
CA GLY A 320 20.87 -4.22 5.63
C GLY A 320 20.97 -4.19 7.15
N GLU A 321 21.67 -5.17 7.72
CA GLU A 321 21.72 -5.33 9.18
C GLU A 321 22.38 -4.16 9.91
N ALA A 322 23.37 -3.52 9.30
CA ALA A 322 24.06 -2.38 9.90
C ALA A 322 23.12 -1.19 10.20
N ARG A 323 22.00 -1.09 9.47
CA ARG A 323 20.97 -0.08 9.71
C ARG A 323 19.90 -0.56 10.67
N ILE A 324 19.54 -1.84 10.60
CA ILE A 324 18.46 -2.41 11.40
C ILE A 324 18.88 -2.73 12.84
N SER A 325 20.18 -2.94 13.10
CA SER A 325 20.69 -3.22 14.44
C SER A 325 20.28 -2.16 15.46
N THR A 326 20.42 -0.88 15.13
CA THR A 326 20.04 0.25 16.00
C THR A 326 18.56 0.21 16.37
N LEU A 327 17.69 -0.08 15.40
CA LEU A 327 16.25 -0.18 15.65
C LEU A 327 15.92 -1.41 16.52
N ARG A 328 16.66 -2.51 16.36
CA ARG A 328 16.49 -3.72 17.19
C ARG A 328 16.99 -3.54 18.62
N GLU A 329 18.05 -2.75 18.83
CA GLU A 329 18.53 -2.41 20.18
C GLU A 329 17.48 -1.61 20.96
N LEU A 330 16.79 -0.67 20.30
CA LEU A 330 15.69 0.09 20.90
C LEU A 330 14.42 -0.75 21.08
N PHE A 331 14.12 -1.63 20.12
CA PHE A 331 12.92 -2.45 20.09
C PHE A 331 13.28 -3.93 19.90
N PRO A 332 13.70 -4.63 20.97
CA PRO A 332 14.18 -6.02 20.89
C PRO A 332 13.08 -7.02 20.52
N LEU A 333 11.82 -6.67 20.74
CA LEU A 333 10.64 -7.46 20.32
C LEU A 333 10.21 -7.13 18.87
N MET A 334 11.12 -6.58 18.05
CA MET A 334 10.88 -6.35 16.64
C MET A 334 10.98 -7.65 15.85
N GLU A 335 9.88 -8.00 15.21
CA GLU A 335 9.71 -9.17 14.38
C GLU A 335 9.32 -8.78 12.95
N ASN A 336 9.36 -9.74 12.04
CA ASN A 336 8.91 -9.52 10.67
C ASN A 336 8.28 -10.79 10.12
N LYS A 337 7.72 -10.68 8.90
CA LYS A 337 7.11 -11.79 8.19
C LYS A 337 7.98 -13.05 8.11
N LYS A 338 9.31 -12.92 8.13
CA LYS A 338 10.25 -14.05 8.06
C LYS A 338 10.49 -14.73 9.41
N SER A 339 10.46 -13.99 10.52
CA SER A 339 10.58 -14.57 11.86
C SER A 339 9.26 -15.18 12.33
N LEU A 340 8.12 -14.62 11.89
CA LEU A 340 6.78 -15.01 12.33
C LEU A 340 6.13 -16.09 11.47
N ALA A 341 6.76 -16.55 10.38
CA ALA A 341 6.20 -17.57 9.51
C ALA A 341 7.29 -18.48 8.92
N SER A 342 6.98 -19.77 8.87
CA SER A 342 7.84 -20.80 8.30
C SER A 342 8.08 -20.60 6.80
N SER A 343 9.02 -21.36 6.24
CA SER A 343 9.28 -21.34 4.80
C SER A 343 8.09 -21.93 4.01
N GLU A 344 7.42 -22.91 4.60
CA GLU A 344 6.28 -23.65 4.08
C GLU A 344 5.03 -22.75 4.00
N GLU A 345 4.72 -22.04 5.08
CA GLU A 345 3.62 -21.05 5.10
C GLU A 345 3.82 -19.93 4.08
N ARG A 346 5.07 -19.55 3.83
CA ARG A 346 5.42 -18.49 2.87
C ARG A 346 5.61 -19.00 1.44
N ALA A 347 5.50 -20.30 1.19
CA ALA A 347 5.81 -20.88 -0.12
C ALA A 347 5.02 -20.23 -1.27
N ARG A 348 3.74 -19.90 -1.05
CA ARG A 348 2.84 -19.29 -2.05
C ARG A 348 3.11 -17.82 -2.35
N ILE A 349 3.82 -17.12 -1.46
CA ILE A 349 4.17 -15.69 -1.62
C ILE A 349 5.66 -15.46 -1.92
N LYS A 350 6.48 -16.52 -1.84
CA LYS A 350 7.93 -16.43 -1.98
C LYS A 350 8.29 -15.95 -3.39
N GLY A 351 9.14 -14.93 -3.47
CA GLY A 351 9.58 -14.34 -4.74
C GLY A 351 8.56 -13.40 -5.40
N LYS A 352 7.36 -13.24 -4.83
CA LYS A 352 6.31 -12.35 -5.33
C LYS A 352 6.22 -11.11 -4.43
N ALA A 353 6.87 -10.01 -4.84
CA ALA A 353 6.90 -8.74 -4.11
C ALA A 353 5.49 -8.18 -3.79
N SER A 354 4.55 -8.29 -4.72
CA SER A 354 3.16 -7.87 -4.55
C SER A 354 2.45 -8.69 -3.48
N LEU A 355 2.64 -10.01 -3.44
CA LEU A 355 2.01 -10.85 -2.41
C LEU A 355 2.68 -10.65 -1.04
N LEU A 356 3.99 -10.43 -1.00
CA LEU A 356 4.69 -10.06 0.23
C LEU A 356 4.16 -8.73 0.80
N ALA A 357 3.99 -7.72 -0.07
CA ALA A 357 3.42 -6.43 0.30
C ALA A 357 1.94 -6.55 0.73
N ALA A 358 1.17 -7.43 0.10
CA ALA A 358 -0.22 -7.70 0.48
C ALA A 358 -0.33 -8.28 1.90
N VAL A 359 0.59 -9.18 2.30
CA VAL A 359 0.65 -9.65 3.69
C VAL A 359 1.04 -8.52 4.66
N ASP A 360 2.00 -7.66 4.30
CA ASP A 360 2.34 -6.51 5.15
C ASP A 360 1.16 -5.55 5.30
N TYR A 361 0.42 -5.33 4.22
CA TYR A 361 -0.80 -4.54 4.22
C TYR A 361 -1.84 -5.16 5.15
N TYR A 362 -2.05 -6.48 5.06
CA TYR A 362 -3.00 -7.20 5.92
C TYR A 362 -2.67 -7.09 7.40
N VAL A 363 -1.40 -7.33 7.77
CA VAL A 363 -0.95 -7.18 9.17
C VAL A 363 -1.06 -5.72 9.63
N GLY A 364 -0.74 -4.76 8.76
CA GLY A 364 -0.91 -3.33 8.98
C GLY A 364 -2.35 -2.92 9.31
N MET A 365 -3.33 -3.45 8.59
CA MET A 365 -4.75 -3.21 8.88
C MET A 365 -5.14 -3.67 10.29
N HIS A 366 -4.64 -4.82 10.74
CA HIS A 366 -5.03 -5.46 12.02
C HIS A 366 -4.16 -5.05 13.23
N SER A 367 -3.25 -4.10 13.06
CA SER A 367 -2.41 -3.55 14.13
C SER A 367 -3.15 -2.54 15.00
N ASP A 368 -2.72 -2.36 16.25
CA ASP A 368 -3.26 -1.30 17.11
C ASP A 368 -2.81 0.07 16.62
N ILE A 369 -1.55 0.17 16.21
CA ILE A 369 -0.93 1.38 15.69
C ILE A 369 -0.16 1.04 14.42
N PHE A 370 -0.46 1.77 13.36
CA PHE A 370 0.35 1.77 12.14
C PHE A 370 1.22 3.03 12.10
N VAL A 371 2.51 2.87 11.79
CA VAL A 371 3.48 3.95 11.62
C VAL A 371 4.17 3.78 10.28
N SER A 372 4.41 4.87 9.55
CA SER A 372 5.18 4.85 8.31
C SER A 372 6.36 5.80 8.39
N ALA A 373 7.56 5.32 8.06
CA ALA A 373 8.78 6.13 8.08
C ALA A 373 8.98 6.97 6.80
N SER A 374 8.04 6.87 5.86
CA SER A 374 8.04 7.65 4.62
C SER A 374 6.62 7.76 4.05
N PRO A 375 6.26 8.89 3.42
CA PRO A 375 5.06 8.97 2.60
C PRO A 375 5.23 8.13 1.32
N GLY A 376 4.15 7.52 0.86
CA GLY A 376 4.18 6.68 -0.33
C GLY A 376 2.88 5.91 -0.53
N ASN A 377 2.84 5.06 -1.55
CA ASN A 377 1.58 4.42 -1.97
C ASN A 377 1.01 3.48 -0.89
N MET A 378 1.84 2.67 -0.24
CA MET A 378 1.39 1.81 0.86
C MET A 378 0.96 2.62 2.09
N HIS A 379 1.70 3.68 2.41
CA HIS A 379 1.33 4.62 3.47
C HIS A 379 -0.05 5.20 3.23
N ASN A 380 -0.28 5.79 2.05
CA ASN A 380 -1.57 6.41 1.70
C ASN A 380 -2.71 5.39 1.72
N ALA A 381 -2.47 4.19 1.18
CA ALA A 381 -3.47 3.14 1.11
C ALA A 381 -3.84 2.58 2.51
N LEU A 382 -2.89 2.45 3.43
CA LEU A 382 -3.16 2.02 4.81
C LEU A 382 -3.74 3.14 5.67
N VAL A 383 -3.28 4.39 5.52
CA VAL A 383 -3.91 5.55 6.16
C VAL A 383 -5.38 5.61 5.78
N GLY A 384 -5.70 5.53 4.49
CA GLY A 384 -7.09 5.55 4.02
C GLY A 384 -7.93 4.40 4.58
N HIS A 385 -7.40 3.18 4.60
CA HIS A 385 -8.11 2.01 5.14
C HIS A 385 -8.34 2.12 6.64
N ARG A 386 -7.30 2.48 7.40
CA ARG A 386 -7.39 2.62 8.84
C ARG A 386 -8.30 3.77 9.23
N THR A 387 -8.30 4.88 8.49
CA THR A 387 -9.29 5.96 8.68
C THR A 387 -10.71 5.47 8.42
N PHE A 388 -10.94 4.68 7.36
CA PHE A 388 -12.25 4.08 7.08
C PHE A 388 -12.76 3.17 8.21
N GLU A 389 -11.86 2.51 8.94
CA GLU A 389 -12.17 1.64 10.09
C GLU A 389 -12.03 2.34 11.46
N ASN A 390 -11.78 3.65 11.48
CA ASN A 390 -11.52 4.44 12.69
C ASN A 390 -10.35 3.90 13.57
N MET A 391 -9.28 3.46 12.90
CA MET A 391 -8.09 2.86 13.51
C MET A 391 -6.92 3.85 13.60
N LYS A 392 -6.15 3.74 14.69
CA LYS A 392 -5.05 4.68 15.01
C LYS A 392 -3.88 4.55 14.03
N THR A 393 -3.45 5.68 13.46
CA THR A 393 -2.29 5.74 12.56
C THR A 393 -1.43 6.94 12.94
N ILE A 394 -0.12 6.72 13.12
CA ILE A 394 0.85 7.79 13.35
C ILE A 394 1.47 8.14 12.00
N ARG A 395 1.32 9.40 11.59
CA ARG A 395 1.87 9.94 10.35
C ARG A 395 2.93 10.99 10.71
N PRO A 396 4.22 10.63 10.65
CA PRO A 396 5.29 11.58 10.94
C PRO A 396 5.20 12.81 10.02
N ASN A 397 5.29 14.01 10.59
CA ASN A 397 5.45 15.22 9.78
C ASN A 397 6.92 15.32 9.33
N MET A 398 7.18 14.80 8.12
CA MET A 398 8.53 14.65 7.59
C MET A 398 9.28 15.98 7.44
N ALA A 399 8.58 17.07 7.14
CA ALA A 399 9.21 18.39 7.00
C ALA A 399 9.69 18.92 8.36
N LEU A 400 8.85 18.82 9.40
CA LEU A 400 9.22 19.21 10.76
C LEU A 400 10.34 18.32 11.30
N LEU A 401 10.22 17.00 11.15
CA LEU A 401 11.26 16.05 11.58
C LEU A 401 12.57 16.28 10.84
N GLY A 402 12.52 16.59 9.54
CA GLY A 402 13.69 16.95 8.76
C GLY A 402 14.45 18.14 9.37
N GLN A 403 13.75 19.17 9.84
CA GLN A 403 14.37 20.31 10.53
C GLN A 403 14.96 19.92 11.88
N LEU A 404 14.27 19.07 12.65
CA LEU A 404 14.78 18.57 13.94
C LEU A 404 16.07 17.77 13.76
N PHE A 405 16.13 16.86 12.78
CA PHE A 405 17.32 16.04 12.51
C PHE A 405 18.48 16.83 11.89
N LEU A 406 18.21 17.97 11.23
CA LEU A 406 19.27 18.87 10.77
C LEU A 406 19.92 19.65 11.93
N ASN A 407 19.24 19.82 13.05
CA ASN A 407 19.79 20.48 14.23
C ASN A 407 20.69 19.53 15.04
N LYS A 408 21.99 19.56 14.77
CA LYS A 408 22.99 18.71 15.46
C LYS A 408 23.18 19.03 16.95
N ASN A 409 22.64 20.15 17.43
CA ASN A 409 22.78 20.60 18.81
C ASN A 409 21.50 20.37 19.64
N ILE A 410 20.45 19.77 19.06
CA ILE A 410 19.20 19.51 19.77
C ILE A 410 19.44 18.49 20.89
N THR A 411 18.96 18.80 22.08
CA THR A 411 18.97 17.87 23.20
C THR A 411 17.84 16.85 23.08
N TRP A 412 17.96 15.70 23.74
CA TRP A 412 16.88 14.70 23.77
C TRP A 412 15.57 15.27 24.32
N LEU A 413 15.63 16.13 25.34
CA LEU A 413 14.45 16.74 25.94
C LEU A 413 13.72 17.64 24.95
N GLU A 414 14.46 18.50 24.24
CA GLU A 414 13.92 19.39 23.20
C GLU A 414 13.34 18.59 22.02
N PHE A 415 14.06 17.55 21.56
CA PHE A 415 13.56 16.68 20.49
C PHE A 415 12.24 16.01 20.87
N ARG A 416 12.19 15.43 22.08
CA ARG A 416 10.97 14.76 22.58
C ARG A 416 9.80 15.72 22.72
N GLN A 417 10.05 16.94 23.20
CA GLN A 417 9.02 17.97 23.31
C GLN A 417 8.49 18.38 21.92
N ALA A 418 9.39 18.64 20.97
CA ALA A 418 9.02 19.01 19.60
C ALA A 418 8.31 17.90 18.81
N VAL A 419 8.45 16.63 19.21
CA VAL A 419 7.71 15.49 18.65
C VAL A 419 6.31 15.38 19.22
N ALA A 420 6.11 15.80 20.46
CA ALA A 420 4.82 15.72 21.16
C ALA A 420 3.88 16.89 20.82
N GLU A 421 4.46 18.07 20.56
CA GLU A 421 3.78 19.27 20.02
C GLU A 421 3.39 19.08 18.54
#